data_AF-A0A957Q6L4-F1
#
_entry.id   AF-A0A957Q6L4-F1
#
_cell.length_a   1.000
_cell.length_b   1.000
_cell.length_c   1.000
_cell.angle_alpha   90.00
_cell.angle_beta   90.00
_cell.angle_gamma   90.00
#
_symmetry.space_group_name_H-M   'P 1'
#
loop_
_entity.id
_entity.type
_entity.pdbx_description
1 polymer ?
#
loop_
_entity_poly.entity_id
_entity_poly.type
_entity_poly.pdbx_seq_one_letter_code
_entity_poly.pdbx_strand_id
1 'polypeptide(L)'
;MTETNITILRTILKHRLLTVEQIQQQCLPCTDGKSLQGRLEYTRHLLRVLYEHKYVRRRTLIQSGLGRSPLVFACTWKGAQAVAAHDDCQLQEVGWDPNDRVITWSNENLHHLVAENEVYFTFQAACAQSDVTLQLWKSDRTLLKEHKGHKVNYVGPHGGMYQKVLIPDGYYIFARPMTINGRTGKVLDRITVEVDMGTQTLKQRQQMIRHPQRTWEHKVNAYMAYFQSGGVYAQLYGSTAGRVLTITTSEERLRNMVQVTESVGGNERFWFCTFDDFTPEQVLAAPIYAVAGQEEQRYHLFQHLRQ
;
A
#
# COMPACT_ATOMS: atom_id res chain seq x y z
N MET A 1 27.16 15.75 -6.45
CA MET A 1 25.87 15.31 -5.88
C MET A 1 25.94 15.57 -4.38
N THR A 2 24.89 16.06 -3.73
CA THR A 2 24.88 16.23 -2.25
C THR A 2 24.27 15.00 -1.56
N GLU A 3 24.50 14.84 -0.25
CA GLU A 3 23.86 13.78 0.56
C GLU A 3 22.34 13.84 0.48
N THR A 4 21.76 15.05 0.51
CA THR A 4 20.32 15.26 0.36
C THR A 4 19.80 14.74 -0.98
N ASN A 5 20.55 14.97 -2.07
CA ASN A 5 20.17 14.47 -3.39
C ASN A 5 20.20 12.94 -3.44
N ILE A 6 21.21 12.30 -2.83
CA ILE A 6 21.28 10.84 -2.74
C ILE A 6 20.13 10.29 -1.91
N THR A 7 19.81 10.90 -0.77
CA THR A 7 18.65 10.53 0.05
C THR A 7 17.35 10.60 -0.76
N ILE A 8 17.12 11.66 -1.52
CA ILE A 8 15.93 11.78 -2.40
C ILE A 8 15.90 10.64 -3.44
N LEU A 9 17.02 10.36 -4.13
CA LEU A 9 17.09 9.29 -5.12
C LEU A 9 16.85 7.91 -4.50
N ARG A 10 17.43 7.64 -3.32
CA ARG A 10 17.25 6.40 -2.58
C ARG A 10 15.78 6.20 -2.17
N THR A 11 15.13 7.27 -1.70
CA THR A 11 13.70 7.24 -1.35
C THR A 11 12.82 6.99 -2.58
N ILE A 12 13.09 7.65 -3.72
CA ILE A 12 12.37 7.38 -4.97
C ILE A 12 12.60 5.94 -5.46
N LEU A 13 13.79 5.36 -5.32
CA LEU A 13 14.05 3.96 -5.70
C LEU A 13 13.29 2.95 -4.83
N LYS A 14 13.23 3.22 -3.52
CA LYS A 14 12.50 2.41 -2.56
C LYS A 14 11.00 2.36 -2.89
N HIS A 15 10.43 3.52 -3.22
CA HIS A 15 8.99 3.72 -3.45
C HIS A 15 8.57 3.74 -4.93
N ARG A 16 9.53 3.60 -5.84
CA ARG A 16 9.42 3.60 -7.32
C ARG A 16 8.96 4.93 -7.93
N LEU A 17 7.97 5.59 -7.34
CA LEU A 17 7.33 6.80 -7.82
C LEU A 17 6.83 7.65 -6.65
N LEU A 18 7.17 8.94 -6.61
CA LEU A 18 6.71 9.83 -5.53
C LEU A 18 6.29 11.21 -6.04
N THR A 19 5.34 11.84 -5.36
CA THR A 19 5.01 13.27 -5.56
C THR A 19 6.05 14.18 -4.89
N VAL A 20 5.97 15.48 -5.16
CA VAL A 20 6.82 16.48 -4.49
C VAL A 20 6.55 16.48 -2.99
N GLU A 21 5.28 16.42 -2.61
CA GLU A 21 4.79 16.46 -1.24
C GLU A 21 5.28 15.24 -0.46
N GLN A 22 5.18 14.04 -1.04
CA GLN A 22 5.71 12.81 -0.45
C GLN A 22 7.24 12.86 -0.28
N ILE A 23 7.98 13.37 -1.27
CA ILE A 23 9.44 13.53 -1.16
C ILE A 23 9.79 14.54 -0.07
N GLN A 24 9.05 15.65 0.02
CA GLN A 24 9.27 16.65 1.06
C GLN A 24 9.03 16.06 2.45
N GLN A 25 7.90 15.39 2.66
CA GLN A 25 7.55 14.77 3.94
C GLN A 25 8.61 13.79 4.41
N GLN A 26 9.14 12.97 3.49
CA GLN A 26 10.06 11.89 3.82
C GLN A 26 11.53 12.31 3.91
N CYS A 27 11.99 13.18 3.02
CA CYS A 27 13.41 13.52 2.92
C CYS A 27 13.75 14.86 3.58
N LEU A 28 12.76 15.75 3.71
CA LEU A 28 12.95 17.14 4.11
C LEU A 28 11.80 17.60 5.04
N PRO A 29 11.55 16.89 6.15
CA PRO A 29 10.45 17.24 7.05
C PRO A 29 10.62 18.66 7.60
N CYS A 30 9.49 19.29 7.93
CA CYS A 30 9.50 20.56 8.62
C CYS A 30 10.06 20.36 10.03
N THR A 31 11.26 20.89 10.25
CA THR A 31 11.90 21.01 11.56
C THR A 31 11.67 22.42 12.08
N ASP A 32 11.66 22.60 13.40
CA ASP A 32 11.34 23.85 14.09
C ASP A 32 11.94 25.10 13.39
N GLY A 33 11.06 26.06 13.08
CA GLY A 33 11.40 27.36 12.51
C GLY A 33 11.34 27.48 10.98
N LYS A 34 11.12 26.39 10.21
CA LYS A 34 10.94 26.48 8.75
C LYS A 34 9.49 26.30 8.34
N SER A 35 8.99 27.22 7.50
CA SER A 35 7.64 27.10 6.94
C SER A 35 7.54 25.91 5.97
N LEU A 36 6.38 25.25 5.98
CA LEU A 36 6.04 24.19 5.03
C LEU A 36 6.24 24.63 3.59
N GLN A 37 5.78 25.85 3.26
CA GLN A 37 5.92 26.42 1.94
C GLN A 37 7.40 26.53 1.51
N GLY A 38 8.28 27.00 2.41
CA GLY A 38 9.71 27.12 2.12
C GLY A 38 10.37 25.76 1.87
N ARG A 39 9.99 24.71 2.64
CA ARG A 39 10.47 23.34 2.42
C ARG A 39 9.98 22.76 1.10
N LEU A 40 8.74 23.03 0.74
CA LEU A 40 8.15 22.56 -0.52
C LEU A 40 8.83 23.21 -1.73
N GLU A 41 9.07 24.53 -1.69
CA GLU A 41 9.82 25.24 -2.75
C GLU A 41 11.26 24.74 -2.87
N TYR A 42 11.94 24.52 -1.74
CA TYR A 42 13.28 23.93 -1.76
C TYR A 42 13.30 22.51 -2.37
N THR A 43 12.30 21.69 -2.04
CA THR A 43 12.14 20.34 -2.61
C THR A 43 11.91 20.42 -4.12
N ARG A 44 11.05 21.33 -4.59
CA ARG A 44 10.83 21.59 -6.02
C ARG A 44 12.11 22.01 -6.74
N HIS A 45 12.91 22.87 -6.10
CA HIS A 45 14.20 23.29 -6.65
C HIS A 45 15.16 22.10 -6.82
N LEU A 46 15.34 21.27 -5.78
CA LEU A 46 16.20 20.09 -5.86
C LEU A 46 15.72 19.11 -6.94
N LEU A 47 14.42 18.84 -7.02
CA LEU A 47 13.85 17.96 -8.03
C LEU A 47 13.99 18.51 -9.44
N ARG A 48 13.93 19.85 -9.62
CA ARG A 48 14.25 20.49 -10.89
C ARG A 48 15.70 20.21 -11.31
N VAL A 49 16.66 20.42 -10.40
CA VAL A 49 18.08 20.18 -10.67
C VAL A 49 18.33 18.70 -11.01
N LEU A 50 17.77 17.76 -10.24
CA LEU A 50 17.88 16.32 -10.49
C LEU A 50 17.29 15.92 -11.85
N TYR A 51 16.17 16.55 -12.24
CA TYR A 51 15.52 16.31 -13.53
C TYR A 51 16.35 16.86 -14.70
N GLU A 52 16.84 18.09 -14.60
CA GLU A 52 17.69 18.73 -15.61
C GLU A 52 18.96 17.90 -15.88
N HIS A 53 19.56 17.35 -14.83
CA HIS A 53 20.74 16.49 -14.91
C HIS A 53 20.43 15.01 -15.19
N LYS A 54 19.17 14.66 -15.47
CA LYS A 54 18.68 13.32 -15.86
C LYS A 54 18.83 12.24 -14.78
N TYR A 55 18.94 12.59 -13.51
CA TYR A 55 18.93 11.62 -12.40
C TYR A 55 17.51 11.14 -12.07
N VAL A 56 16.52 11.99 -12.29
CA VAL A 56 15.10 11.61 -12.22
C VAL A 56 14.41 11.97 -13.54
N ARG A 57 13.29 11.29 -13.79
CA ARG A 57 12.30 11.64 -14.80
C ARG A 57 11.02 12.00 -14.09
N ARG A 58 10.19 12.84 -14.72
CA ARG A 58 8.93 13.31 -14.14
C ARG A 58 7.77 13.15 -15.11
N ARG A 59 6.56 13.02 -14.58
CA ARG A 59 5.32 13.05 -15.35
C ARG A 59 4.24 13.78 -14.56
N THR A 60 3.29 14.37 -15.28
CA THR A 60 2.08 14.94 -14.69
C THR A 60 1.07 13.84 -14.42
N LEU A 61 0.56 13.79 -13.20
CA LEU A 61 -0.52 12.89 -12.80
C LEU A 61 -1.86 13.53 -13.18
N ILE A 62 -2.49 13.04 -14.24
CA ILE A 62 -3.71 13.66 -14.78
C ILE A 62 -4.86 13.41 -13.79
N GLN A 63 -5.48 14.48 -13.32
CA GLN A 63 -6.64 14.44 -12.43
C GLN A 63 -7.86 15.02 -13.14
N SER A 64 -9.03 14.46 -12.86
CA SER A 64 -10.30 15.01 -13.33
C SER A 64 -10.69 16.18 -12.41
N GLY A 65 -10.51 17.42 -12.85
CA GLY A 65 -10.88 18.62 -12.07
C GLY A 65 -10.13 19.89 -12.46
N LEU A 66 -10.47 21.02 -11.81
CA LEU A 66 -9.89 22.35 -12.06
C LEU A 66 -8.55 22.60 -11.31
N GLY A 67 -7.99 21.56 -10.67
CA GLY A 67 -6.74 21.66 -9.89
C GLY A 67 -5.48 21.45 -10.73
N ARG A 68 -4.35 21.95 -10.22
CA ARG A 68 -3.03 21.68 -10.83
C ARG A 68 -2.67 20.22 -10.58
N SER A 69 -2.60 19.45 -11.65
CA SER A 69 -2.13 18.07 -11.63
C SER A 69 -0.72 17.97 -11.00
N PRO A 70 -0.51 17.10 -9.99
CA PRO A 70 0.78 16.99 -9.33
C PRO A 70 1.83 16.35 -10.26
N LEU A 71 3.10 16.65 -9.99
CA LEU A 71 4.22 16.00 -10.65
C LEU A 71 4.66 14.79 -9.84
N VAL A 72 4.82 13.66 -10.52
CA VAL A 72 5.41 12.45 -9.96
C VAL A 72 6.79 12.21 -10.54
N PHE A 73 7.70 11.71 -9.71
CA PHE A 73 9.11 11.52 -10.01
C PHE A 73 9.51 10.05 -9.87
N ALA A 74 10.25 9.55 -10.84
CA ALA A 74 10.85 8.22 -10.82
C ALA A 74 12.35 8.32 -11.09
N CYS A 75 13.13 7.41 -10.50
CA CYS A 75 14.57 7.36 -10.70
C CYS A 75 14.90 6.89 -12.12
N THR A 76 15.89 7.50 -12.77
CA THR A 76 16.44 6.99 -14.03
C THR A 76 17.57 5.99 -13.74
N TRP A 77 18.07 5.32 -14.77
CA TRP A 77 19.30 4.53 -14.65
C TRP A 77 20.47 5.35 -14.08
N LYS A 78 20.64 6.60 -14.55
CA LYS A 78 21.70 7.51 -14.07
C LYS A 78 21.51 7.85 -12.59
N GLY A 79 20.27 8.06 -12.13
CA GLY A 79 19.96 8.25 -10.72
C GLY A 79 20.30 7.03 -9.88
N ALA A 80 19.94 5.84 -10.35
CA ALA A 80 20.22 4.59 -9.67
C ALA A 80 21.72 4.30 -9.57
N GLN A 81 22.49 4.57 -10.63
CA GLN A 81 23.95 4.47 -10.60
C GLN A 81 24.58 5.43 -9.61
N ALA A 82 24.05 6.66 -9.48
CA ALA A 82 24.57 7.61 -8.51
C ALA A 82 24.37 7.13 -7.06
N VAL A 83 23.25 6.45 -6.78
CA VAL A 83 23.01 5.81 -5.48
C VAL A 83 23.94 4.63 -5.27
N ALA A 84 24.09 3.75 -6.28
CA ALA A 84 24.95 2.57 -6.19
C ALA A 84 26.43 2.95 -5.96
N ALA A 85 26.93 3.95 -6.70
CA ALA A 85 28.29 4.46 -6.54
C ALA A 85 28.50 5.15 -5.18
N HIS A 86 27.46 5.78 -4.62
CA HIS A 86 27.54 6.39 -3.30
C HIS A 86 27.56 5.34 -2.18
N ASP A 87 26.77 4.27 -2.33
CA ASP A 87 26.59 3.22 -1.32
C ASP A 87 27.60 2.07 -1.48
N ASP A 88 28.59 2.23 -2.36
CA ASP A 88 29.62 1.23 -2.70
C ASP A 88 29.06 -0.17 -3.01
N CYS A 89 27.99 -0.21 -3.81
CA CYS A 89 27.30 -1.44 -4.18
C CYS A 89 27.00 -1.54 -5.67
N GLN A 90 26.56 -2.72 -6.11
CA GLN A 90 26.16 -2.97 -7.50
C GLN A 90 24.77 -2.41 -7.78
N LEU A 91 24.52 -2.04 -9.03
CA LEU A 91 23.24 -1.45 -9.47
C LEU A 91 22.03 -2.38 -9.19
N GLN A 92 22.23 -3.69 -9.21
CA GLN A 92 21.18 -4.67 -8.94
C GLN A 92 20.77 -4.67 -7.46
N GLU A 93 21.65 -4.23 -6.57
CA GLU A 93 21.42 -4.18 -5.12
C GLU A 93 20.56 -2.98 -4.72
N VAL A 94 20.60 -1.88 -5.48
CA VAL A 94 19.75 -0.70 -5.23
C VAL A 94 18.29 -0.88 -5.68
N GLY A 95 17.94 -2.05 -6.22
CA GLY A 95 16.56 -2.40 -6.58
C GLY A 95 15.99 -1.62 -7.76
N TRP A 96 16.85 -1.10 -8.65
CA TRP A 96 16.41 -0.49 -9.90
C TRP A 96 16.10 -1.58 -10.95
N ASP A 97 14.96 -1.47 -11.62
CA ASP A 97 14.55 -2.41 -12.67
C ASP A 97 14.13 -1.63 -13.93
N PRO A 98 14.82 -1.80 -15.08
CA PRO A 98 14.45 -1.15 -16.34
C PRO A 98 13.10 -1.63 -16.89
N ASN A 99 12.65 -2.82 -16.49
CA ASN A 99 11.41 -3.45 -16.93
C ASN A 99 10.28 -3.29 -15.92
N ASP A 100 10.46 -2.43 -14.91
CA ASP A 100 9.43 -2.22 -13.90
C ASP A 100 8.12 -1.83 -14.58
N ARG A 101 7.04 -2.57 -14.33
CA ARG A 101 5.75 -2.32 -14.99
C ARG A 101 5.15 -0.97 -14.59
N VAL A 102 5.64 -0.30 -13.54
CA VAL A 102 5.35 1.14 -13.26
C VAL A 102 5.70 2.03 -14.44
N ILE A 103 6.64 1.61 -15.30
CA ILE A 103 7.00 2.33 -16.53
C ILE A 103 5.91 2.19 -17.61
N THR A 104 4.91 1.31 -17.45
CA THR A 104 3.62 1.55 -18.10
C THR A 104 2.97 2.73 -17.40
N TRP A 105 3.40 3.93 -17.81
CA TRP A 105 2.94 5.22 -17.34
C TRP A 105 1.47 5.49 -17.72
N SER A 106 0.59 4.48 -17.61
CA SER A 106 -0.85 4.73 -17.64
C SER A 106 -1.21 5.55 -16.42
N ASN A 107 -2.18 6.44 -16.56
CA ASN A 107 -2.56 7.34 -15.47
C ASN A 107 -3.09 6.56 -14.26
N GLU A 108 -3.83 5.47 -14.51
CA GLU A 108 -4.37 4.57 -13.47
C GLU A 108 -3.27 3.94 -12.61
N ASN A 109 -2.20 3.43 -13.24
CA ASN A 109 -1.08 2.84 -12.50
C ASN A 109 -0.35 3.88 -11.64
N LEU A 110 -0.21 5.12 -12.14
CA LEU A 110 0.45 6.18 -11.38
C LEU A 110 -0.38 6.59 -10.16
N HIS A 111 -1.71 6.72 -10.32
CA HIS A 111 -2.60 7.02 -9.20
C HIS A 111 -2.56 5.94 -8.12
N HIS A 112 -2.62 4.67 -8.54
CA HIS A 112 -2.59 3.54 -7.62
C HIS A 112 -1.26 3.47 -6.84
N LEU A 113 -0.10 3.59 -7.49
CA LEU A 113 1.20 3.59 -6.79
C LEU A 113 1.40 4.78 -5.85
N VAL A 114 0.93 5.98 -6.24
CA VAL A 114 0.99 7.15 -5.36
C VAL A 114 0.14 6.90 -4.12
N ALA A 115 -1.04 6.30 -4.27
CA ALA A 115 -1.92 5.95 -3.17
C ALA A 115 -1.37 4.84 -2.27
N GLU A 116 -0.72 3.81 -2.82
CA GLU A 116 0.00 2.80 -2.03
C GLU A 116 1.10 3.42 -1.16
N ASN A 117 1.89 4.33 -1.76
CA ASN A 117 2.92 5.04 -1.03
C ASN A 117 2.34 5.95 0.06
N GLU A 118 1.19 6.58 -0.21
CA GLU A 118 0.47 7.36 0.80
C GLU A 118 0.07 6.49 2.00
N VAL A 119 -0.46 5.29 1.76
CA VAL A 119 -0.80 4.35 2.83
C VAL A 119 0.41 4.00 3.69
N TYR A 120 1.56 3.73 3.07
CA TYR A 120 2.80 3.48 3.80
C TYR A 120 3.23 4.69 4.65
N PHE A 121 3.23 5.90 4.09
CA PHE A 121 3.66 7.09 4.81
C PHE A 121 2.70 7.47 5.93
N THR A 122 1.40 7.29 5.74
CA THR A 122 0.39 7.50 6.79
C THR A 122 0.61 6.55 7.96
N PHE A 123 0.83 5.26 7.71
CA PHE A 123 1.15 4.32 8.79
C PHE A 123 2.47 4.65 9.49
N GLN A 124 3.50 5.03 8.74
CA GLN A 124 4.78 5.42 9.30
C GLN A 124 4.65 6.64 10.22
N ALA A 125 3.92 7.66 9.77
CA ALA A 125 3.65 8.87 10.54
C ALA A 125 2.83 8.57 11.81
N ALA A 126 1.80 7.73 11.71
CA ALA A 126 1.00 7.32 12.85
C ALA A 126 1.80 6.52 13.89
N CYS A 127 2.69 5.63 13.44
CA CYS A 127 3.60 4.91 14.35
C CYS A 127 4.55 5.88 15.07
N ALA A 128 5.02 6.93 14.39
CA ALA A 128 5.89 7.94 15.01
C ALA A 128 5.18 8.75 16.11
N GLN A 129 3.84 8.73 16.17
CA GLN A 129 3.02 9.45 17.13
C GLN A 129 2.35 8.53 18.17
N SER A 130 2.69 7.24 18.20
CA SER A 130 2.07 6.25 19.07
C SER A 130 3.09 5.28 19.69
N ASP A 131 2.62 4.35 20.52
CA ASP A 131 3.40 3.24 21.09
C ASP A 131 3.49 2.02 20.15
N VAL A 132 2.88 2.12 18.96
CA VAL A 132 2.89 1.09 17.93
C VAL A 132 4.10 1.27 17.03
N THR A 133 4.81 0.18 16.77
CA THR A 133 5.96 0.17 15.87
C THR A 133 5.65 -0.60 14.60
N LEU A 134 5.88 0.01 13.43
CA LEU A 134 5.93 -0.71 12.16
C LEU A 134 7.20 -1.57 12.09
N GLN A 135 7.07 -2.87 12.34
CA GLN A 135 8.20 -3.81 12.36
C GLN A 135 8.64 -4.22 10.96
N LEU A 136 7.68 -4.41 10.05
CA LEU A 136 7.94 -4.87 8.70
C LEU A 136 6.95 -4.23 7.73
N TRP A 137 7.46 -3.81 6.59
CA TRP A 137 6.66 -3.46 5.42
C TRP A 137 7.24 -4.17 4.19
N LYS A 138 6.36 -4.78 3.39
CA LYS A 138 6.67 -5.28 2.05
C LYS A 138 5.75 -4.57 1.06
N SER A 139 6.34 -3.96 0.04
CA SER A 139 5.59 -3.41 -1.10
C SER A 139 5.12 -4.51 -2.04
N ASP A 140 4.15 -4.18 -2.89
CA ASP A 140 3.69 -4.97 -4.03
C ASP A 140 4.86 -5.60 -4.83
N ARG A 141 5.95 -4.87 -5.06
CA ARG A 141 7.14 -5.32 -5.80
C ARG A 141 7.88 -6.43 -5.06
N THR A 142 8.03 -6.29 -3.75
CA THR A 142 8.65 -7.34 -2.93
C THR A 142 7.74 -8.56 -2.87
N LEU A 143 6.44 -8.34 -2.66
CA LEU A 143 5.43 -9.40 -2.61
C LEU A 143 5.33 -10.15 -3.94
N LEU A 144 5.38 -9.47 -5.08
CA LEU A 144 5.40 -10.09 -6.41
C LEU A 144 6.56 -11.07 -6.56
N LYS A 145 7.77 -10.71 -6.08
CA LYS A 145 8.94 -11.60 -6.13
C LYS A 145 8.76 -12.82 -5.24
N GLU A 146 8.31 -12.60 -4.01
CA GLU A 146 8.13 -13.67 -3.02
C GLU A 146 6.96 -14.60 -3.37
N HIS A 147 5.86 -14.08 -3.92
CA HIS A 147 4.64 -14.83 -4.17
C HIS A 147 4.61 -15.52 -5.54
N LYS A 148 5.51 -15.18 -6.48
CA LYS A 148 5.46 -15.64 -7.89
C LYS A 148 5.29 -17.16 -8.07
N GLY A 149 5.79 -17.96 -7.13
CA GLY A 149 5.68 -19.43 -7.14
C GLY A 149 4.46 -20.00 -6.42
N HIS A 150 3.68 -19.18 -5.71
CA HIS A 150 2.65 -19.61 -4.78
C HIS A 150 1.25 -19.34 -5.33
N LYS A 151 0.69 -20.33 -6.01
CA LYS A 151 -0.65 -20.23 -6.57
C LYS A 151 -1.70 -20.66 -5.54
N VAL A 152 -2.78 -19.88 -5.48
CA VAL A 152 -3.97 -20.18 -4.68
C VAL A 152 -5.02 -20.78 -5.60
N ASN A 153 -5.51 -21.97 -5.25
CA ASN A 153 -6.69 -22.57 -5.86
C ASN A 153 -7.91 -22.16 -5.06
N TYR A 154 -8.98 -21.73 -5.72
CA TYR A 154 -10.19 -21.27 -5.06
C TYR A 154 -11.43 -21.52 -5.91
N VAL A 155 -12.57 -21.66 -5.24
CA VAL A 155 -13.88 -21.75 -5.88
C VAL A 155 -14.37 -20.33 -6.15
N GLY A 156 -14.73 -20.03 -7.39
CA GLY A 156 -15.28 -18.73 -7.77
C GLY A 156 -16.73 -18.57 -7.33
N PRO A 157 -17.30 -17.36 -7.48
CA PRO A 157 -18.68 -17.06 -7.06
C PRO A 157 -19.77 -17.94 -7.69
N HIS A 158 -19.47 -18.55 -8.84
CA HIS A 158 -20.37 -19.44 -9.59
C HIS A 158 -19.92 -20.92 -9.56
N GLY A 159 -19.14 -21.32 -8.57
CA GLY A 159 -18.74 -22.72 -8.36
C GLY A 159 -17.58 -23.23 -9.23
N GLY A 160 -17.13 -22.46 -10.23
CA GLY A 160 -15.97 -22.82 -11.04
C GLY A 160 -14.65 -22.82 -10.24
N MET A 161 -13.72 -23.70 -10.59
CA MET A 161 -12.37 -23.72 -10.00
C MET A 161 -11.45 -22.71 -10.70
N TYR A 162 -10.74 -21.91 -9.91
CA TYR A 162 -9.80 -20.90 -10.38
C TYR A 162 -8.45 -21.05 -9.70
N GLN A 163 -7.42 -20.55 -10.36
CA GLN A 163 -6.07 -20.50 -9.85
C GLN A 163 -5.45 -19.14 -10.14
N LYS A 164 -4.87 -18.49 -9.12
CA LYS A 164 -4.11 -17.24 -9.29
C LYS A 164 -2.98 -17.12 -8.28
N VAL A 165 -1.93 -16.37 -8.62
CA VAL A 165 -1.01 -15.84 -7.62
C VAL A 165 -1.67 -14.62 -7.00
N LEU A 166 -1.79 -14.60 -5.68
CA LEU A 166 -2.37 -13.48 -4.95
C LEU A 166 -1.25 -12.56 -4.50
N ILE A 167 -1.25 -11.32 -4.99
CA ILE A 167 -0.25 -10.30 -4.65
C ILE A 167 -1.03 -9.12 -4.09
N PRO A 168 -0.90 -8.88 -2.77
CA PRO A 168 -1.43 -7.66 -2.17
C PRO A 168 -0.64 -6.42 -2.61
N ASP A 169 -1.27 -5.26 -2.46
CA ASP A 169 -0.63 -3.96 -2.70
C ASP A 169 0.39 -3.64 -1.59
N GLY A 170 0.17 -4.15 -0.37
CA GLY A 170 1.14 -4.08 0.72
C GLY A 170 0.97 -5.13 1.80
N TYR A 171 2.03 -5.37 2.57
CA TYR A 171 2.00 -6.23 3.75
C TYR A 171 2.75 -5.59 4.91
N TYR A 172 2.09 -5.52 6.06
CA TYR A 172 2.54 -4.80 7.24
C TYR A 172 2.53 -5.71 8.46
N ILE A 173 3.55 -5.58 9.30
CA ILE A 173 3.57 -6.14 10.65
C ILE A 173 3.75 -4.99 11.64
N PHE A 174 2.77 -4.83 12.52
CA PHE A 174 2.81 -3.88 13.62
C PHE A 174 3.14 -4.63 14.91
N ALA A 175 4.02 -4.05 15.73
CA ALA A 175 4.23 -4.47 17.10
C ALA A 175 3.66 -3.43 18.04
N ARG A 176 2.87 -3.85 19.01
CA ARG A 176 2.33 -2.98 20.06
C ARG A 176 2.54 -3.61 21.43
N PRO A 177 2.73 -2.80 22.48
CA PRO A 177 2.82 -3.33 23.84
C PRO A 177 1.48 -3.96 24.24
N MET A 178 1.54 -5.07 24.98
CA MET A 178 0.37 -5.65 25.62
C MET A 178 0.76 -6.25 26.96
N THR A 179 0.01 -5.91 28.00
CA THR A 179 0.20 -6.47 29.34
C THR A 179 -0.85 -7.53 29.59
N ILE A 180 -0.41 -8.78 29.81
CA ILE A 180 -1.28 -9.89 30.20
C ILE A 180 -0.78 -10.41 31.55
N ASN A 181 -1.65 -10.47 32.55
CA ASN A 181 -1.33 -10.98 33.88
C ASN A 181 -0.06 -10.35 34.49
N GLY A 182 0.09 -9.02 34.35
CA GLY A 182 1.24 -8.28 34.88
C GLY A 182 2.55 -8.44 34.10
N ARG A 183 2.57 -9.22 33.01
CA ARG A 183 3.73 -9.34 32.12
C ARG A 183 3.51 -8.52 30.85
N THR A 184 4.41 -7.58 30.60
CA THR A 184 4.42 -6.77 29.38
C THR A 184 5.15 -7.52 28.27
N GLY A 185 4.45 -7.79 27.18
CA GLY A 185 4.99 -8.36 25.95
C GLY A 185 4.66 -7.46 24.75
N LYS A 186 4.96 -7.99 23.55
CA LYS A 186 4.56 -7.38 22.28
C LYS A 186 3.60 -8.31 21.55
N VAL A 187 2.53 -7.75 21.01
CA VAL A 187 1.64 -8.45 20.07
C VAL A 187 2.00 -8.02 18.66
N LEU A 188 2.02 -8.99 17.74
CA LEU A 188 2.28 -8.77 16.33
C LEU A 188 0.98 -8.87 15.52
N ASP A 189 0.52 -7.73 15.00
CA ASP A 189 -0.63 -7.65 14.11
C ASP A 189 -0.17 -7.65 12.66
N ARG A 190 -0.72 -8.58 11.86
CA ARG A 190 -0.35 -8.78 10.44
C ARG A 190 -1.47 -8.29 9.54
N ILE A 191 -1.16 -7.33 8.68
CA ILE A 191 -2.15 -6.65 7.84
C ILE A 191 -1.70 -6.73 6.39
N THR A 192 -2.53 -7.36 5.58
CA THR A 192 -2.45 -7.33 4.13
C THR A 192 -3.27 -6.14 3.64
N VAL A 193 -2.73 -5.31 2.78
CA VAL A 193 -3.35 -4.08 2.30
C VAL A 193 -3.75 -4.20 0.83
N GLU A 194 -4.92 -3.66 0.54
CA GLU A 194 -5.45 -3.45 -0.81
C GLU A 194 -5.85 -1.97 -0.97
N VAL A 195 -5.46 -1.36 -2.07
CA VAL A 195 -5.79 0.01 -2.43
C VAL A 195 -6.76 -0.01 -3.62
N ASP A 196 -8.02 0.33 -3.37
CA ASP A 196 -9.05 0.41 -4.40
C ASP A 196 -9.30 1.85 -4.81
N MET A 197 -8.77 2.23 -5.98
CA MET A 197 -9.00 3.56 -6.59
C MET A 197 -10.36 3.66 -7.31
N GLY A 198 -11.34 2.82 -6.95
CA GLY A 198 -12.66 2.76 -7.58
C GLY A 198 -12.67 2.13 -8.99
N THR A 199 -11.54 1.65 -9.49
CA THR A 199 -11.41 1.05 -10.84
C THR A 199 -11.77 -0.43 -10.87
N GLN A 200 -11.77 -1.12 -9.72
CA GLN A 200 -12.07 -2.53 -9.67
C GLN A 200 -13.58 -2.78 -9.86
N THR A 201 -13.94 -3.72 -10.73
CA THR A 201 -15.34 -4.15 -10.85
C THR A 201 -15.71 -5.02 -9.65
N LEU A 202 -16.83 -4.71 -8.98
CA LEU A 202 -17.20 -5.42 -7.76
C LEU A 202 -17.72 -6.85 -8.02
N LYS A 203 -18.70 -6.99 -8.91
CA LYS A 203 -19.35 -8.27 -9.25
C LYS A 203 -19.23 -8.60 -10.74
N GLN A 204 -19.12 -9.87 -11.06
CA GLN A 204 -19.21 -10.35 -12.43
C GLN A 204 -20.64 -10.14 -12.94
N ARG A 205 -20.79 -9.32 -13.99
CA ARG A 205 -22.02 -9.35 -14.80
C ARG A 205 -21.93 -10.53 -15.75
N GLN A 206 -22.93 -11.42 -15.71
CA GLN A 206 -22.95 -12.76 -16.33
C GLN A 206 -22.56 -12.84 -17.82
N GLN A 207 -22.41 -11.74 -18.55
CA GLN A 207 -22.13 -11.78 -20.00
C GLN A 207 -21.07 -10.79 -20.53
N MET A 208 -20.36 -10.00 -19.71
CA MET A 208 -19.53 -8.90 -20.27
C MET A 208 -18.08 -8.76 -19.77
N ILE A 209 -17.62 -9.54 -18.79
CA ILE A 209 -16.25 -9.37 -18.30
C ILE A 209 -15.30 -10.32 -19.04
N ARG A 210 -14.44 -9.77 -19.91
CA ARG A 210 -13.38 -10.52 -20.62
C ARG A 210 -12.40 -11.22 -19.68
N HIS A 211 -12.28 -10.75 -18.43
CA HIS A 211 -11.39 -11.29 -17.40
C HIS A 211 -12.09 -11.35 -16.02
N PRO A 212 -12.97 -12.34 -15.79
CA PRO A 212 -13.79 -12.41 -14.57
C PRO A 212 -12.96 -12.52 -13.28
N GLN A 213 -11.75 -13.07 -13.36
CA GLN A 213 -10.80 -13.17 -12.24
C GLN A 213 -10.33 -11.81 -11.66
N ARG A 214 -10.67 -10.68 -12.32
CA ARG A 214 -10.31 -9.33 -11.87
C ARG A 214 -11.35 -8.69 -10.94
N THR A 215 -12.51 -9.29 -10.73
CA THR A 215 -13.54 -8.72 -9.86
C THR A 215 -13.18 -8.82 -8.39
N TRP A 216 -13.78 -7.96 -7.56
CA TRP A 216 -13.57 -7.97 -6.11
C TRP A 216 -14.01 -9.30 -5.47
N GLU A 217 -15.16 -9.84 -5.84
CA GLU A 217 -15.64 -11.17 -5.39
C GLU A 217 -14.62 -12.30 -5.61
N HIS A 218 -13.93 -12.34 -6.76
CA HIS A 218 -12.89 -13.32 -7.02
C HIS A 218 -11.64 -13.07 -6.17
N LYS A 219 -11.37 -11.82 -5.79
CA LYS A 219 -10.30 -11.46 -4.87
C LYS A 219 -10.61 -11.93 -3.46
N VAL A 220 -11.84 -11.73 -2.97
CA VAL A 220 -12.31 -12.20 -1.66
C VAL A 220 -12.21 -13.73 -1.59
N ASN A 221 -12.74 -14.46 -2.56
CA ASN A 221 -12.64 -15.93 -2.59
C ASN A 221 -11.19 -16.43 -2.60
N ALA A 222 -10.31 -15.76 -3.35
CA ALA A 222 -8.89 -16.08 -3.34
C ALA A 222 -8.25 -15.79 -1.98
N TYR A 223 -8.61 -14.70 -1.30
CA TYR A 223 -8.12 -14.42 0.06
C TYR A 223 -8.61 -15.46 1.07
N MET A 224 -9.88 -15.88 1.01
CA MET A 224 -10.38 -16.92 1.90
C MET A 224 -9.59 -18.22 1.75
N ALA A 225 -9.33 -18.66 0.51
CA ALA A 225 -8.48 -19.83 0.25
C ALA A 225 -7.01 -19.61 0.65
N TYR A 226 -6.49 -18.40 0.47
CA TYR A 226 -5.13 -18.02 0.85
C TYR A 226 -4.89 -18.13 2.36
N PHE A 227 -5.87 -17.73 3.17
CA PHE A 227 -5.82 -17.77 4.64
C PHE A 227 -6.31 -19.07 5.28
N GLN A 228 -6.80 -20.03 4.50
CA GLN A 228 -7.20 -21.34 5.00
C GLN A 228 -6.03 -22.01 5.75
N SER A 229 -6.32 -22.79 6.80
CA SER A 229 -5.31 -23.56 7.53
C SER A 229 -4.49 -24.45 6.58
N GLY A 230 -3.16 -24.35 6.64
CA GLY A 230 -2.24 -25.02 5.71
C GLY A 230 -2.16 -24.39 4.31
N GLY A 231 -2.93 -23.32 4.07
CA GLY A 231 -2.94 -22.55 2.84
C GLY A 231 -1.67 -21.74 2.63
N VAL A 232 -1.63 -21.02 1.50
CA VAL A 232 -0.44 -20.30 1.04
C VAL A 232 0.05 -19.25 2.05
N TYR A 233 -0.86 -18.56 2.74
CA TYR A 233 -0.47 -17.58 3.76
C TYR A 233 0.34 -18.21 4.90
N ALA A 234 -0.10 -19.37 5.39
CA ALA A 234 0.62 -20.10 6.43
C ALA A 234 1.99 -20.59 5.96
N GLN A 235 2.10 -21.01 4.70
CA GLN A 235 3.39 -21.43 4.10
C GLN A 235 4.38 -20.27 3.99
N LEU A 236 3.91 -19.09 3.59
CA LEU A 236 4.74 -17.91 3.38
C LEU A 236 5.14 -17.22 4.69
N TYR A 237 4.22 -17.16 5.66
CA TYR A 237 4.35 -16.30 6.83
C TYR A 237 4.37 -17.05 8.17
N GLY A 238 4.23 -18.39 8.16
CA GLY A 238 4.22 -19.22 9.37
C GLY A 238 3.06 -18.90 10.33
N SER A 239 1.97 -18.31 9.82
CA SER A 239 0.82 -17.85 10.60
C SER A 239 -0.45 -17.96 9.79
N THR A 240 -1.58 -18.18 10.45
CA THR A 240 -2.94 -18.01 9.87
C THR A 240 -3.62 -16.73 10.37
N ALA A 241 -3.03 -16.09 11.39
CA ALA A 241 -3.46 -14.80 11.91
C ALA A 241 -3.01 -13.70 10.96
N GLY A 242 -3.98 -13.03 10.34
CA GLY A 242 -3.77 -11.90 9.44
C GLY A 242 -5.10 -11.39 8.91
N ARG A 243 -5.16 -10.09 8.58
CA ARG A 243 -6.36 -9.42 8.06
C ARG A 243 -6.09 -8.84 6.69
N VAL A 244 -7.16 -8.59 5.93
CA VAL A 244 -7.12 -7.81 4.68
C VAL A 244 -7.76 -6.46 4.98
N LEU A 245 -6.96 -5.40 4.94
CA LEU A 245 -7.43 -4.02 5.02
C LEU A 245 -7.52 -3.44 3.61
N THR A 246 -8.71 -2.96 3.25
CA THR A 246 -8.94 -2.30 1.97
C THR A 246 -9.21 -0.82 2.20
N ILE A 247 -8.40 0.03 1.57
CA ILE A 247 -8.59 1.49 1.59
C ILE A 247 -9.22 1.88 0.25
N THR A 248 -10.35 2.59 0.29
CA THR A 248 -11.10 2.97 -0.92
C THR A 248 -11.47 4.45 -0.96
N THR A 249 -12.04 4.90 -2.07
CA THR A 249 -12.20 6.33 -2.39
C THR A 249 -13.39 7.00 -1.73
N SER A 250 -14.44 6.26 -1.36
CA SER A 250 -15.64 6.88 -0.78
C SER A 250 -16.42 5.92 0.10
N GLU A 251 -17.25 6.48 0.97
CA GLU A 251 -18.16 5.75 1.85
C GLU A 251 -19.16 4.86 1.10
N GLU A 252 -19.68 5.35 -0.03
CA GLU A 252 -20.55 4.55 -0.89
C GLU A 252 -19.80 3.33 -1.46
N ARG A 253 -18.58 3.56 -1.95
CA ARG A 253 -17.74 2.49 -2.48
C ARG A 253 -17.38 1.48 -1.39
N LEU A 254 -17.05 1.94 -0.19
CA LEU A 254 -16.79 1.13 0.98
C LEU A 254 -17.98 0.22 1.30
N ARG A 255 -19.20 0.77 1.44
CA ARG A 255 -20.41 -0.02 1.72
C ARG A 255 -20.64 -1.09 0.65
N ASN A 256 -20.48 -0.73 -0.62
CA ASN A 256 -20.62 -1.68 -1.73
C ASN A 256 -19.58 -2.81 -1.65
N MET A 257 -18.33 -2.52 -1.29
CA MET A 257 -17.28 -3.52 -1.12
C MET A 257 -17.55 -4.45 0.07
N VAL A 258 -18.01 -3.91 1.20
CA VAL A 258 -18.42 -4.70 2.37
C VAL A 258 -19.54 -5.68 1.98
N GLN A 259 -20.63 -5.18 1.38
CA GLN A 259 -21.76 -6.00 0.96
C GLN A 259 -21.36 -7.11 -0.03
N VAL A 260 -20.48 -6.83 -0.98
CA VAL A 260 -19.99 -7.85 -1.92
C VAL A 260 -19.17 -8.90 -1.20
N THR A 261 -18.30 -8.48 -0.28
CA THR A 261 -17.46 -9.37 0.53
C THR A 261 -18.31 -10.35 1.34
N GLU A 262 -19.33 -9.83 2.03
CA GLU A 262 -20.28 -10.64 2.81
C GLU A 262 -21.09 -11.59 1.92
N SER A 263 -21.54 -11.12 0.75
CA SER A 263 -22.33 -11.94 -0.17
C SER A 263 -21.61 -13.17 -0.72
N VAL A 264 -20.27 -13.20 -0.64
CA VAL A 264 -19.45 -14.36 -1.03
C VAL A 264 -18.86 -15.10 0.17
N GLY A 265 -19.31 -14.79 1.39
CA GLY A 265 -18.90 -15.48 2.62
C GLY A 265 -17.67 -14.89 3.30
N GLY A 266 -17.17 -13.73 2.87
CA GLY A 266 -16.15 -12.99 3.60
C GLY A 266 -16.68 -12.46 4.93
N ASN A 267 -15.82 -12.46 5.96
CA ASN A 267 -16.18 -12.21 7.35
C ASN A 267 -15.18 -11.26 8.05
N GLU A 268 -14.97 -11.41 9.36
CA GLU A 268 -14.17 -10.55 10.23
C GLU A 268 -12.69 -10.40 9.85
N ARG A 269 -12.24 -11.13 8.83
CA ARG A 269 -10.91 -10.96 8.23
C ARG A 269 -10.80 -9.75 7.29
N PHE A 270 -11.92 -9.27 6.74
CA PHE A 270 -11.94 -8.21 5.74
C PHE A 270 -12.38 -6.88 6.36
N TRP A 271 -11.46 -5.93 6.33
CA TRP A 271 -11.56 -4.63 6.98
C TRP A 271 -11.52 -3.54 5.90
N PHE A 272 -12.23 -2.44 6.12
CA PHE A 272 -12.41 -1.39 5.14
C PHE A 272 -12.36 0.00 5.79
N CYS A 273 -11.74 0.95 5.11
CA CYS A 273 -11.84 2.38 5.43
C CYS A 273 -11.74 3.21 4.16
N THR A 274 -11.97 4.52 4.27
CA THR A 274 -11.80 5.45 3.15
C THR A 274 -10.45 6.16 3.22
N PHE A 275 -9.99 6.72 2.11
CA PHE A 275 -8.83 7.61 2.12
C PHE A 275 -9.04 8.87 2.97
N ASP A 276 -10.28 9.38 3.05
CA ASP A 276 -10.61 10.56 3.83
C ASP A 276 -10.41 10.33 5.34
N ASP A 277 -10.72 9.13 5.83
CA ASP A 277 -10.49 8.73 7.22
C ASP A 277 -9.06 8.23 7.50
N PHE A 278 -8.29 7.95 6.45
CA PHE A 278 -6.96 7.34 6.56
C PHE A 278 -5.87 8.39 6.77
N THR A 279 -5.94 9.07 7.91
CA THR A 279 -4.97 10.10 8.32
C THR A 279 -4.01 9.57 9.41
N PRO A 280 -2.81 10.17 9.57
CA PRO A 280 -1.87 9.73 10.61
C PRO A 280 -2.47 9.75 12.02
N GLU A 281 -3.35 10.70 12.31
CA GLU A 281 -3.99 10.89 13.61
C GLU A 281 -5.07 9.85 13.88
N GLN A 282 -5.73 9.34 12.85
CA GLN A 282 -6.88 8.46 12.97
C GLN A 282 -6.53 6.98 12.76
N VAL A 283 -5.61 6.67 11.84
CA VAL A 283 -5.41 5.31 11.32
C VAL A 283 -5.09 4.26 12.39
N LEU A 284 -4.38 4.61 13.46
CA LEU A 284 -4.09 3.70 14.58
C LEU A 284 -4.96 3.93 15.82
N ALA A 285 -5.56 5.12 15.95
CA ALA A 285 -6.18 5.57 17.20
C ALA A 285 -7.72 5.60 17.15
N ALA A 286 -8.30 5.88 15.99
CA ALA A 286 -9.74 6.07 15.84
C ALA A 286 -10.44 4.79 15.36
N PRO A 287 -11.72 4.61 15.73
CA PRO A 287 -12.54 3.53 15.19
C PRO A 287 -13.05 3.94 13.80
N ILE A 288 -12.24 3.78 12.76
CA ILE A 288 -12.61 4.14 11.37
C ILE A 288 -12.92 2.93 10.49
N TYR A 289 -12.67 1.72 10.98
CA TYR A 289 -12.71 0.52 10.15
C TYR A 289 -14.08 -0.15 10.18
N ALA A 290 -14.70 -0.29 9.02
CA ALA A 290 -15.83 -1.21 8.85
C ALA A 290 -15.29 -2.64 8.68
N VAL A 291 -16.00 -3.63 9.21
CA VAL A 291 -15.59 -5.03 9.17
C VAL A 291 -16.72 -5.88 8.60
N ALA A 292 -16.42 -6.70 7.59
CA ALA A 292 -17.42 -7.57 6.99
C ALA A 292 -17.98 -8.58 8.00
N GLY A 293 -19.30 -8.80 7.96
CA GLY A 293 -20.01 -9.69 8.87
C GLY A 293 -20.24 -9.11 10.27
N GLN A 294 -19.97 -7.82 10.48
CA GLN A 294 -20.32 -7.09 11.69
C GLN A 294 -21.43 -6.08 11.38
N GLU A 295 -22.15 -5.63 12.41
CA GLU A 295 -23.10 -4.51 12.28
C GLU A 295 -22.40 -3.24 11.77
N GLU A 296 -23.14 -2.19 11.38
CA GLU A 296 -22.61 -0.91 10.86
C GLU A 296 -21.83 -0.07 11.92
N GLN A 297 -21.12 -0.74 12.83
CA GLN A 297 -20.19 -0.18 13.77
C GLN A 297 -18.79 -0.05 13.13
N ARG A 298 -18.03 0.97 13.57
CA ARG A 298 -16.62 1.11 13.25
C ARG A 298 -15.73 0.60 14.38
N TYR A 299 -14.59 0.04 14.01
CA TYR A 299 -13.66 -0.65 14.91
C TYR A 299 -12.29 0.00 14.88
N HIS A 300 -11.51 -0.16 15.95
CA HIS A 300 -10.08 0.19 15.96
C HIS A 300 -9.27 -0.88 15.23
N LEU A 301 -8.19 -0.50 14.53
CA LEU A 301 -7.37 -1.42 13.73
C LEU A 301 -6.92 -2.68 14.49
N PHE A 302 -6.55 -2.50 15.77
CA PHE A 302 -6.03 -3.56 16.63
C PHE A 302 -7.08 -4.22 17.54
N GLN A 303 -8.36 -3.94 17.31
CA GLN A 303 -9.43 -4.58 18.05
C GLN A 303 -9.52 -6.06 17.66
N HIS A 304 -9.51 -6.95 18.65
CA HIS A 304 -9.74 -8.38 18.46
C HIS A 304 -11.25 -8.64 18.49
N LEU A 305 -11.78 -9.10 17.36
CA LEU A 305 -13.15 -9.58 17.27
C LEU A 305 -13.17 -11.00 17.82
N ARG A 306 -14.08 -11.27 18.75
CA ARG A 306 -14.21 -12.61 19.36
C ARG A 306 -14.68 -13.58 18.27
N GLN A 307 -13.99 -14.71 18.16
CA GLN A 307 -14.42 -15.88 17.38
C GLN A 307 -15.43 -16.69 18.18
#